data_AF-A0A922VV98-F1
#
_entry.id   AF-A0A922VV98-F1
#
_cell.length_a   1.000
_cell.length_b   1.000
_cell.length_c   1.000
_cell.angle_alpha   90.00
_cell.angle_beta   90.00
_cell.angle_gamma   90.00
#
_symmetry.space_group_name_H-M   'P 1'
#
loop_
_entity.id
_entity.type
_entity.pdbx_description
1 polymer ?
#
loop_
_entity_poly.entity_id
_entity_poly.type
_entity_poly.pdbx_seq_one_letter_code
_entity_poly.pdbx_strand_id
1 'polypeptide(L)'
;MPLPLAPLLPIALRLGVVATAGYAVKRWMKARSFPGRSDQRAEDALDDLGEGLSLHRPKNLAGPEAAESAKVSQTNTTGRMIRVIRIGGRQYHLDAAFMARFRVSKDE
;
A
#
# COMPACT_ATOMS: atom_id res chain seq x y z
N MET A 1 27.31 -30.19 -29.43
CA MET A 1 27.76 -28.90 -30.01
C MET A 1 27.70 -27.86 -28.90
N PRO A 2 28.72 -27.00 -28.70
CA PRO A 2 28.64 -25.93 -27.71
C PRO A 2 27.47 -25.01 -28.07
N LEU A 3 26.50 -24.84 -27.16
CA LEU A 3 25.47 -23.83 -27.36
C LEU A 3 26.14 -22.45 -27.36
N PRO A 4 25.86 -21.57 -28.34
CA PRO A 4 26.35 -20.20 -28.32
C PRO A 4 25.60 -19.42 -27.22
N LEU A 5 26.04 -19.61 -25.98
CA LEU A 5 25.48 -18.95 -24.79
C LEU A 5 25.92 -17.49 -24.70
N ALA A 6 27.01 -17.11 -25.37
CA ALA A 6 27.57 -15.75 -25.36
C ALA A 6 26.54 -14.63 -25.67
N PRO A 7 25.68 -14.72 -26.71
CA PRO A 7 24.65 -13.70 -26.96
C PRO A 7 23.51 -13.71 -25.94
N LEU A 8 23.24 -14.84 -25.27
CA LEU A 8 22.14 -14.97 -24.30
C LEU A 8 22.57 -14.63 -22.86
N LEU A 9 23.87 -14.70 -22.58
CA LEU A 9 24.45 -14.47 -21.26
C LEU A 9 24.03 -13.11 -20.66
N PRO A 10 24.09 -11.98 -21.40
CA PRO A 10 23.69 -10.68 -20.85
C PRO A 10 22.20 -10.62 -20.49
N ILE A 11 21.35 -11.29 -21.27
CA ILE A 11 19.90 -11.36 -21.01
C ILE A 11 19.63 -12.21 -19.78
N ALA A 12 20.26 -13.39 -19.69
CA ALA A 12 20.13 -14.28 -18.55
C ALA A 12 20.60 -13.60 -17.25
N LEU A 13 21.70 -12.86 -17.29
CA LEU A 13 22.19 -12.09 -16.14
C LEU A 13 21.22 -10.99 -15.72
N ARG A 14 20.67 -10.22 -16.66
CA ARG A 14 19.66 -9.18 -16.35
C ARG A 14 18.41 -9.77 -15.72
N LEU A 15 17.89 -10.86 -16.29
CA LEU A 15 16.73 -11.56 -15.74
C LEU A 15 17.03 -12.15 -14.36
N GLY A 16 18.23 -12.70 -14.16
CA GLY A 16 18.72 -13.18 -12.87
C GLY A 16 18.75 -12.06 -11.84
N VAL A 17 19.29 -10.89 -12.18
CA VAL A 17 19.32 -9.71 -11.31
C VAL A 17 17.91 -9.27 -10.92
N VAL A 18 17.00 -9.14 -11.89
CA VAL A 18 15.59 -8.76 -11.62
C VAL A 18 14.91 -9.78 -10.70
N ALA A 19 15.08 -11.08 -10.97
CA ALA A 19 14.52 -12.14 -10.15
C ALA A 19 15.05 -12.11 -8.71
N THR A 20 16.37 -11.94 -8.56
CA THR A 20 17.03 -11.94 -7.25
C THR A 20 16.66 -10.69 -6.45
N ALA A 21 16.62 -9.52 -7.09
CA ALA A 21 16.16 -8.28 -6.48
C ALA A 21 14.70 -8.38 -6.03
N GLY A 22 13.82 -8.91 -6.89
CA GLY A 22 12.40 -9.13 -6.54
C GLY A 22 12.25 -10.09 -5.35
N TYR A 23 13.03 -11.17 -5.31
CA TYR A 23 13.05 -12.11 -4.19
C TYR A 23 13.53 -11.45 -2.89
N ALA A 24 14.62 -10.68 -2.95
CA ALA A 24 15.16 -9.97 -1.78
C ALA A 24 14.15 -8.95 -1.22
N VAL A 25 13.52 -8.15 -2.09
CA VAL A 25 12.46 -7.21 -1.69
C VAL A 25 11.29 -7.94 -1.04
N LYS A 26 10.78 -9.01 -1.67
CA LYS A 26 9.69 -9.83 -1.10
C LYS A 26 10.06 -10.38 0.28
N ARG A 27 11.28 -10.91 0.43
CA ARG A 27 11.74 -11.49 1.71
C ARG A 27 11.89 -10.43 2.79
N TRP A 28 12.40 -9.25 2.43
CA TRP A 28 12.54 -8.09 3.31
C TRP A 28 11.17 -7.58 3.77
N MET A 29 10.21 -7.40 2.86
CA MET A 29 8.85 -7.02 3.20
C MET A 29 8.23 -8.04 4.16
N LYS A 30 8.30 -9.35 3.87
CA LYS A 30 7.77 -10.39 4.77
C LYS A 30 8.41 -10.37 6.16
N ALA A 31 9.68 -10.00 6.27
CA ALA A 31 10.39 -9.91 7.55
C ALA A 31 10.02 -8.66 8.35
N ARG A 32 9.61 -7.58 7.68
CA ARG A 32 9.30 -6.27 8.29
C ARG A 32 7.80 -6.02 8.45
N SER A 33 6.97 -6.76 7.74
CA SER A 33 5.52 -6.68 7.86
C SER A 33 5.06 -7.40 9.11
N PHE A 34 4.20 -6.74 9.88
CA PHE A 34 3.43 -7.40 10.93
C PHE A 34 2.41 -8.36 10.30
N PRO A 35 2.11 -9.50 10.94
CA PRO A 35 1.00 -10.33 10.52
C PRO A 35 -0.28 -9.49 10.60
N GLY A 36 -0.90 -9.24 9.45
CA GLY A 36 -2.17 -8.51 9.39
C GLY A 36 -3.23 -9.27 10.19
N ARG A 37 -3.98 -8.57 11.03
CA ARG A 37 -5.19 -9.13 11.66
C ARG A 37 -6.31 -9.10 10.63
N SER A 38 -6.99 -10.22 10.43
CA SER A 38 -8.29 -10.23 9.74
C SER A 38 -9.32 -9.58 10.65
N ASP A 39 -9.75 -8.38 10.30
CA ASP A 39 -10.70 -7.58 11.06
C ASP A 39 -11.77 -7.09 10.11
N GLN A 40 -12.97 -7.65 10.25
CA GLN A 40 -14.10 -7.32 9.39
C GLN A 40 -14.36 -5.82 9.32
N ARG A 41 -14.18 -5.09 10.43
CA ARG A 41 -14.42 -3.65 10.45
C ARG A 41 -13.42 -2.87 9.60
N ALA A 42 -12.17 -3.33 9.54
CA ALA A 42 -11.15 -2.70 8.73
C ALA A 42 -11.36 -3.01 7.24
N GLU A 43 -11.82 -4.21 6.93
CA GLU A 43 -12.16 -4.65 5.58
C GLU A 43 -13.39 -3.89 5.05
N ASP A 44 -14.48 -3.83 5.83
CA ASP A 44 -15.69 -3.08 5.49
C ASP A 44 -15.37 -1.58 5.26
N ALA A 45 -14.49 -1.00 6.09
CA ALA A 45 -14.10 0.39 5.93
C ALA A 45 -13.31 0.68 4.64
N LEU A 46 -12.64 -0.32 4.04
CA LEU A 46 -12.02 -0.19 2.71
C LEU A 46 -13.07 -0.29 1.61
N ASP A 47 -14.09 -1.14 1.78
CA ASP A 47 -15.19 -1.32 0.83
C ASP A 47 -16.09 -0.09 0.73
N ASP A 48 -16.26 0.64 1.84
CA ASP A 48 -17.02 1.89 1.93
C ASP A 48 -16.31 3.12 1.32
N LEU A 49 -15.04 2.99 0.89
CA LEU A 49 -14.33 4.11 0.28
C LEU A 49 -14.90 4.48 -1.09
N GLY A 50 -15.18 5.76 -1.28
CA GLY A 50 -15.44 6.34 -2.61
C GLY A 50 -14.20 6.32 -3.49
N GLU A 51 -14.40 6.24 -4.80
CA GLU A 51 -13.32 6.34 -5.79
C GLU A 51 -12.66 7.73 -5.76
N GLY A 52 -11.33 7.78 -5.92
CA GLY A 52 -10.54 9.00 -5.94
C GLY A 52 -9.61 9.13 -4.73
N LEU A 53 -9.21 10.36 -4.40
CA LEU A 53 -8.39 10.70 -3.24
C LEU A 53 -9.19 11.62 -2.33
N SER A 54 -9.16 11.38 -1.03
CA SER A 54 -9.74 12.27 -0.03
C SER A 54 -8.74 12.60 1.06
N LEU A 55 -8.82 13.82 1.57
CA LEU A 55 -8.04 14.28 2.71
C LEU A 55 -8.97 15.01 3.66
N HIS A 56 -9.03 14.55 4.91
CA HIS A 56 -9.94 15.07 5.91
C HIS A 56 -9.23 15.30 7.25
N ARG A 57 -9.46 16.48 7.82
CA ARG A 57 -8.98 16.84 9.16
C ARG A 57 -10.20 16.93 10.09
N PRO A 58 -10.39 15.97 11.02
CA PRO A 58 -11.52 16.02 11.95
C PRO A 58 -11.42 17.28 12.82
N LYS A 59 -12.49 18.07 12.88
CA LYS A 59 -12.52 19.36 13.60
C LYS A 59 -12.83 19.20 15.09
N ASN A 60 -13.45 18.09 15.50
CA ASN A 60 -13.97 17.90 16.86
C ASN A 60 -13.59 16.51 17.40
N LEU A 61 -12.56 16.44 18.24
CA LEU A 61 -12.49 15.38 19.25
C LEU A 61 -13.28 15.88 20.46
N ALA A 62 -14.61 15.78 20.41
CA ALA A 62 -15.50 16.18 21.50
C ALA A 62 -15.70 14.99 22.46
N GLY A 63 -14.87 14.93 23.49
CA GLY A 63 -14.92 13.96 24.58
C GLY A 63 -13.98 14.40 25.71
N PRO A 64 -13.86 13.69 26.83
CA PRO A 64 -12.91 14.04 27.90
C PRO A 64 -11.43 14.12 27.42
N GLU A 65 -11.09 13.53 26.27
CA GLU A 65 -9.81 13.71 25.57
C GLU A 65 -9.65 15.06 24.84
N ALA A 66 -10.68 15.92 24.82
CA ALA A 66 -10.68 17.23 24.14
C ALA A 66 -9.67 18.21 24.75
N ALA A 67 -9.42 18.11 26.06
CA ALA A 67 -8.44 18.94 26.75
C ALA A 67 -6.99 18.63 26.32
N GLU A 68 -6.70 17.36 25.98
CA GLU A 68 -5.42 16.92 25.42
C GLU A 68 -5.36 17.16 23.90
N SER A 69 -6.52 17.16 23.23
CA SER A 69 -6.67 17.34 21.78
C SER A 69 -6.33 18.75 21.27
N ALA A 70 -6.24 19.76 22.14
CA ALA A 70 -5.70 21.07 21.76
C ALA A 70 -4.23 20.99 21.28
N LYS A 71 -3.48 19.97 21.73
CA LYS A 71 -2.07 19.74 21.36
C LYS A 71 -1.88 18.67 20.27
N VAL A 72 -2.97 18.06 19.78
CA VAL A 72 -2.92 16.92 18.87
C VAL A 72 -3.61 17.23 17.54
N SER A 73 -2.83 17.18 16.46
CA SER A 73 -3.28 17.34 15.09
C SER A 73 -3.48 15.97 14.42
N GLN A 74 -4.68 15.68 13.92
CA GLN A 74 -4.93 14.49 13.12
C GLN A 74 -5.34 14.83 11.69
N THR A 75 -4.76 14.14 10.70
CA THR A 75 -5.15 14.18 9.29
C THR A 75 -5.38 12.75 8.80
N ASN A 76 -6.54 12.50 8.20
CA ASN A 76 -6.87 11.23 7.55
C ASN A 76 -6.80 11.41 6.04
N THR A 77 -6.25 10.42 5.34
CA THR A 77 -6.17 10.38 3.88
C THR A 77 -6.69 9.03 3.42
N THR A 78 -7.54 9.02 2.40
CA THR A 78 -8.00 7.78 1.78
C THR A 78 -7.82 7.86 0.27
N GLY A 79 -7.71 6.69 -0.37
CA GLY A 79 -7.73 6.60 -1.81
C GLY A 79 -8.25 5.27 -2.31
N ARG A 80 -9.05 5.30 -3.38
CA ARG A 80 -9.51 4.09 -4.08
C ARG A 80 -9.46 4.28 -5.59
N MET A 81 -9.05 3.23 -6.29
CA MET A 81 -8.94 3.19 -7.74
C MET A 81 -9.53 1.89 -8.28
N ILE A 82 -10.55 1.99 -9.14
CA ILE A 82 -11.18 0.85 -9.81
C ILE A 82 -10.87 0.93 -11.29
N ARG A 83 -10.09 -0.01 -11.82
CA ARG A 83 -9.67 -0.01 -13.23
C ARG A 83 -9.85 -1.37 -13.85
N VAL A 84 -10.19 -1.36 -15.14
CA VAL A 84 -10.22 -2.57 -15.97
C VAL A 84 -9.06 -2.49 -16.95
N ILE A 85 -8.11 -3.41 -16.83
CA ILE A 85 -6.90 -3.45 -17.66
C ILE A 85 -7.00 -4.66 -18.60
N ARG A 86 -6.70 -4.47 -19.89
CA ARG A 86 -6.65 -5.56 -20.87
C ARG A 86 -5.22 -5.87 -21.27
N ILE A 87 -4.77 -7.10 -21.04
CA ILE A 87 -3.42 -7.56 -21.39
C ILE A 87 -3.53 -8.92 -22.06
N GLY A 88 -2.99 -9.06 -23.28
CA GLY A 88 -2.94 -10.34 -24.00
C GLY A 88 -4.32 -10.98 -24.24
N GLY A 89 -5.34 -10.17 -24.51
CA GLY A 89 -6.72 -10.63 -24.71
C GLY A 89 -7.48 -10.99 -23.43
N ARG A 90 -6.84 -10.87 -22.25
CA ARG A 90 -7.48 -11.08 -20.94
C ARG A 90 -7.86 -9.76 -20.31
N GLN A 91 -8.98 -9.75 -19.59
CA GLN A 91 -9.50 -8.61 -18.85
C GLN A 91 -9.23 -8.79 -17.35
N TYR A 92 -8.61 -7.80 -16.73
CA TYR A 92 -8.27 -7.77 -15.30
C TYR A 92 -9.04 -6.64 -14.63
N HIS A 93 -9.78 -6.98 -13.57
CA HIS A 93 -10.45 -6.00 -12.71
C HIS A 93 -9.52 -5.71 -11.54
N LEU A 94 -9.06 -4.47 -11.47
CA LEU A 94 -8.18 -3.97 -10.42
C LEU A 94 -8.99 -3.04 -9.53
N ASP A 95 -9.20 -3.44 -8.28
CA ASP A 95 -9.68 -2.57 -7.22
C ASP A 95 -8.56 -2.42 -6.19
N ALA A 96 -8.10 -1.18 -5.99
CA ALA A 96 -7.02 -0.87 -5.08
C ALA A 96 -7.47 0.27 -4.15
N ALA A 97 -7.50 -0.01 -2.85
CA ALA A 97 -7.92 0.91 -1.81
C ALA A 97 -6.83 1.06 -0.74
N PHE A 98 -6.69 2.27 -0.18
CA PHE A 98 -5.84 2.52 0.98
C PHE A 98 -6.44 3.60 1.90
N MET A 99 -6.12 3.49 3.19
CA MET A 99 -6.40 4.51 4.20
C MET A 99 -5.15 4.77 5.03
N ALA A 100 -4.92 6.02 5.38
CA ALA A 100 -3.83 6.45 6.22
C ALA A 100 -4.33 7.47 7.26
N ARG A 101 -3.85 7.33 8.50
CA ARG A 101 -4.09 8.27 9.60
C ARG A 101 -2.76 8.80 10.08
N PHE A 102 -2.62 10.12 10.05
CA PHE A 102 -1.48 10.83 10.61
C PHE A 102 -1.93 11.56 11.86
N ARG A 103 -1.36 11.21 13.02
CA ARG A 103 -1.57 11.91 14.30
C ARG A 103 -0.23 12.46 14.75
N VAL A 104 -0.18 13.77 15.02
CA VAL A 104 1.00 14.47 15.51
C VAL A 104 0.61 15.13 16.83
N SER A 105 1.29 14.76 17.91
CA SER A 105 1.25 15.48 19.19
C SER A 105 2.46 16.41 19.28
N LYS A 106 2.28 17.57 19.92
CA LYS A 106 3.39 18.45 20.29
C LYS A 106 3.55 18.41 21.81
N ASP A 107 4.65 17.81 22.26
CA ASP A 107 5.11 17.97 23.64
C ASP A 107 5.83 19.31 23.77
N GLU A 108 5.69 19.94 24.94
CA GLU A 108 6.26 21.24 25.28
C GLU A 108 7.54 21.07 26.11
#